data_AF-A0A2E6W4R7-F1
#
_entry.id   AF-A0A2E6W4R7-F1
#
_cell.length_a   1.000
_cell.length_b   1.000
_cell.length_c   1.000
_cell.angle_alpha   90.00
_cell.angle_beta   90.00
_cell.angle_gamma   90.00
#
_symmetry.space_group_name_H-M   'P 1'
#
loop_
_entity.id
_entity.type
_entity.pdbx_description
1 polymer ?
#
loop_
_entity_poly.entity_id
_entity_poly.type
_entity_poly.pdbx_seq_one_letter_code
_entity_poly.pdbx_strand_id
1 'polypeptide(L)' 'MKVVNAVQEHLYRRRHLSDDIIYVDDPHVKCTGQPYPNNHPAVYYVIPSGGTAVCRYCEQKFRLRDAETSEP' A
#
# COMPACT_ATOMS: atom_id res chain seq x y z
N MET A 1 -34.94 7.00 3.09
CA MET A 1 -34.08 6.03 3.80
C MET A 1 -33.07 5.46 2.81
N LYS A 2 -31.75 5.52 3.07
CA LYS A 2 -30.74 4.91 2.20
C LYS A 2 -30.46 3.49 2.69
N VAL A 3 -30.88 2.50 1.90
CA VAL A 3 -30.56 1.09 2.13
C VAL A 3 -29.15 0.88 1.58
N VAL A 4 -28.13 0.89 2.44
CA VAL A 4 -26.76 0.50 2.05
C VAL A 4 -26.60 -0.99 2.36
N ASN A 5 -26.21 -1.75 1.33
CA ASN A 5 -26.12 -3.20 1.36
C ASN A 5 -24.96 -3.65 2.27
N ALA A 6 -25.22 -4.50 3.25
CA ALA A 6 -24.23 -4.95 4.25
C ALA A 6 -22.98 -5.61 3.61
N VAL A 7 -23.10 -6.16 2.40
CA VAL A 7 -21.97 -6.72 1.63
C VAL A 7 -20.95 -5.63 1.24
N GLN A 8 -21.42 -4.41 0.97
CA GLN A 8 -20.57 -3.29 0.58
C GLN A 8 -19.71 -2.77 1.74
N GLU A 9 -20.21 -2.86 2.98
CA GLU A 9 -19.48 -2.42 4.18
C GLU A 9 -18.39 -3.40 4.63
N HIS A 10 -18.59 -4.71 4.45
CA HIS A 10 -17.57 -5.72 4.78
C HIS A 10 -16.35 -5.68 3.85
N LEU A 11 -16.55 -5.32 2.58
CA LEU A 11 -15.46 -5.07 1.63
C LEU A 11 -14.71 -3.76 1.92
N TYR A 12 -15.38 -2.79 2.52
CA TYR A 12 -14.78 -1.51 2.94
C TYR A 12 -13.96 -1.65 4.22
N ARG A 13 -14.45 -2.40 5.23
CA ARG A 13 -13.76 -2.61 6.52
C ARG A 13 -12.53 -3.51 6.49
N ARG A 14 -12.40 -4.43 5.53
CA ARG A 14 -11.19 -5.30 5.43
C ARG A 14 -10.01 -4.67 4.69
N ARG A 15 -10.20 -3.52 4.03
CA ARG A 15 -9.25 -2.99 3.03
C ARG A 15 -8.52 -1.71 3.45
N HIS A 16 -8.63 -1.26 4.70
CA HIS A 16 -8.25 0.10 5.08
C HIS A 16 -7.16 0.22 6.14
N LEU A 17 -6.52 -0.88 6.53
CA LEU A 17 -5.31 -0.90 7.34
C LEU A 17 -4.56 -2.19 7.01
N SER A 18 -4.04 -2.32 5.80
CA SER A 18 -3.08 -3.38 5.54
C SER A 18 -1.79 -2.96 6.25
N ASP A 19 -1.51 -3.55 7.42
CA ASP A 19 -0.16 -3.54 7.99
C ASP A 19 0.84 -4.30 7.09
N ASP A 20 0.34 -4.91 6.01
CA ASP A 20 1.11 -5.53 4.93
C ASP A 20 2.15 -4.57 4.35
N ILE A 21 3.41 -5.00 4.45
CA ILE A 21 4.55 -4.36 3.80
C ILE A 21 4.65 -4.90 2.38
N ILE A 22 4.65 -4.01 1.40
CA ILE A 22 4.88 -4.35 0.00
C ILE A 22 6.40 -4.38 -0.24
N TYR A 23 6.92 -5.56 -0.58
CA TYR A 23 8.34 -5.73 -0.92
C TYR A 23 8.57 -5.44 -2.41
N VAL A 24 9.51 -4.53 -2.69
CA VAL A 24 9.87 -4.08 -4.04
C VAL A 24 11.34 -4.31 -4.32
N ASP A 25 11.69 -4.46 -5.59
CA ASP A 25 13.06 -4.71 -6.04
C ASP A 25 13.84 -3.41 -6.35
N ASP A 26 13.14 -2.28 -6.55
CA ASP A 26 13.73 -0.97 -6.81
C ASP A 26 13.44 0.01 -5.65
N PRO A 27 14.41 0.83 -5.22
CA PRO A 27 14.20 1.79 -4.13
C PRO A 27 13.27 2.95 -4.52
N HIS A 28 13.03 3.21 -5.80
CA HIS A 28 12.13 4.25 -6.28
C HIS A 28 10.73 3.67 -6.49
N VAL A 29 9.80 4.06 -5.63
CA VAL A 29 8.41 3.61 -5.69
C VAL A 29 7.54 4.72 -6.25
N LYS A 30 6.70 4.35 -7.23
CA LYS A 30 5.58 5.19 -7.70
C LYS A 30 4.28 4.66 -7.11
N CYS A 31 3.59 5.47 -6.31
CA CYS A 31 2.24 5.16 -5.83
C CYS A 31 1.21 5.98 -6.61
N THR A 32 0.25 5.33 -7.25
CA THR A 32 -0.81 5.96 -8.08
C THR A 32 -2.18 6.01 -7.40
N GLY A 33 -2.22 5.82 -6.09
CA GLY A 33 -3.46 5.66 -5.35
C GLY A 33 -4.08 4.27 -5.50
N GLN A 34 -5.05 4.00 -4.62
CA GLN A 34 -5.94 2.85 -4.70
C GLN A 34 -7.32 3.32 -5.18
N PRO A 35 -8.20 2.40 -5.63
CA PRO A 35 -9.61 2.73 -5.80
C PRO A 35 -10.19 3.37 -4.53
N TYR A 36 -11.28 4.14 -4.71
CA TYR A 36 -11.96 4.89 -3.63
C TYR A 36 -11.97 4.13 -2.28
N PRO A 37 -11.62 4.80 -1.17
CA PRO A 37 -11.45 6.25 -0.97
C PRO A 37 -10.01 6.77 -1.17
N ASN A 38 -9.00 5.91 -1.26
CA ASN A 38 -7.59 6.34 -1.23
C ASN A 38 -7.03 6.70 -2.61
N ASN A 39 -7.85 7.31 -3.45
CA ASN A 39 -7.43 7.78 -4.76
C ASN A 39 -6.65 9.09 -4.62
N HIS A 40 -5.45 9.17 -5.19
CA HIS A 40 -4.61 10.37 -5.13
C HIS A 40 -3.69 10.47 -6.36
N PRO A 41 -3.12 11.66 -6.65
CA PRO A 41 -2.17 11.82 -7.74
C PRO A 41 -0.93 10.94 -7.60
N ALA A 42 -0.27 10.62 -8.71
CA ALA A 42 0.98 9.85 -8.66
C ALA A 42 2.04 10.58 -7.83
N VAL A 43 2.60 9.87 -6.85
CA VAL A 43 3.70 10.35 -5.99
C VAL A 43 4.84 9.35 -6.00
N TYR A 44 6.04 9.87 -5.76
CA TYR A 44 7.29 9.12 -5.84
C TYR A 44 7.99 9.14 -4.48
N TYR A 45 8.45 7.96 -4.06
CA TYR A 45 9.18 7.77 -2.82
C TYR A 45 10.52 7.11 -3.10
N VAL A 46 11.53 7.42 -2.28
CA VAL A 46 12.79 6.70 -2.24
C VAL A 46 12.83 5.92 -0.93
N ILE A 47 12.97 4.60 -1.01
CA ILE A 47 13.11 3.73 0.16
C ILE A 47 14.56 3.84 0.65
N PRO A 48 14.82 4.30 1.89
CA PRO A 48 16.17 4.30 2.44
C PRO A 48 16.66 2.87 2.68
N SER A 49 17.96 2.62 2.54
CA SER A 49 18.56 1.29 2.78
C SER A 49 18.16 0.73 4.15
N GLY A 50 17.60 -0.49 4.16
CA GLY A 50 17.11 -1.16 5.38
C GLY A 50 15.86 -0.53 6.03
N GLY A 51 15.29 0.50 5.41
CA GLY A 51 14.12 1.22 5.92
C GLY A 51 12.85 1.02 5.11
N THR A 52 11.84 1.82 5.41
CA THR A 52 10.49 1.71 4.86
C THR A 52 10.02 3.07 4.37
N ALA A 53 9.46 3.14 3.17
CA ALA A 53 8.73 4.31 2.69
C ALA A 53 7.23 4.13 2.93
N VAL A 54 6.53 5.19 3.32
CA VAL A 54 5.08 5.16 3.59
C VAL A 54 4.36 6.16 2.70
N CYS A 55 3.35 5.68 1.95
CA CYS A 55 2.48 6.55 1.20
C CYS A 55 1.63 7.40 2.16
N ARG A 56 1.68 8.73 2.03
CA ARG A 56 0.93 9.66 2.90
C ARG A 56 -0.58 9.63 2.70
N TYR A 57 -1.06 9.01 1.62
CA TYR A 57 -2.47 9.00 1.25
C TYR A 57 -3.12 7.63 1.45
N CYS A 58 -2.43 6.55 1.06
CA CYS A 58 -2.95 5.20 1.21
C CYS A 58 -2.45 4.47 2.46
N GLU A 59 -1.52 5.06 3.21
CA GLU A 59 -0.83 4.46 4.36
C GLU A 59 -0.09 3.14 4.05
N GLN A 60 0.07 2.80 2.76
CA GLN A 60 0.84 1.64 2.29
C GLN A 60 2.32 1.79 2.63
N LYS A 61 2.90 0.71 3.13
CA LYS A 61 4.32 0.59 3.48
C LYS A 61 5.06 -0.15 2.37
N PHE A 62 6.19 0.40 1.94
CA PHE A 62 7.08 -0.20 0.94
C PHE A 62 8.46 -0.44 1.52
N ARG A 63 9.02 -1.62 1.30
CA ARG A 63 10.36 -2.01 1.74
C ARG A 63 11.11 -2.69 0.60
N LEU A 64 12.42 -2.53 0.54
CA LEU A 64 13.24 -3.28 -0.39
C LEU A 64 13.21 -4.76 -0.02
N ARG A 65 13.14 -5.65 -1.02
CA ARG A 65 13.37 -7.08 -0.80
C ARG A 65 14.83 -7.26 -0.39
N ASP A 66 15.07 -7.80 0.78
CA ASP A 66 16.40 -8.21 1.19
C ASP A 66 16.86 -9.34 0.25
N ALA A 67 18.09 -9.29 -0.25
CA ALA A 67 18.60 -10.24 -1.26
C ALA A 67 18.74 -11.69 -0.76
N GLU A 68 18.33 -11.96 0.48
CA GLU A 68 18.62 -13.17 1.25
C GLU A 68 17.38 -14.05 1.51
N THR A 69 16.29 -13.85 0.76
CA THR A 69 15.13 -14.76 0.76
C THR A 69 14.71 -15.21 -0.63
N SER A 70 15.71 -15.53 -1.47
CA SER A 70 15.50 -16.42 -2.62
C SER A 70 16.10 -17.76 -2.24
N GLU A 71 15.35 -18.59 -1.52
CA GLU A 71 15.70 -20.01 -1.44
C GLU A 71 15.58 -20.61 -2.87
N PRO A 72 16.55 -21.44 -3.31
CA PRO A 72 16.61 -21.99 -4.67
C PRO A 72 15.49 -22.98 -4.99
#